data_AF-A0A545BBG5-F1
#
_entry.id   AF-A0A545BBG5-F1
#
_cell.length_a   1.000
_cell.length_b   1.000
_cell.length_c   1.000
_cell.angle_alpha   90.00
_cell.angle_beta   90.00
_cell.angle_gamma   90.00
#
_symmetry.space_group_name_H-M   'P 1'
#
loop_
_entity.id
_entity.type
_entity.pdbx_description
1 polymer ?
#
loop_
_entity_poly.entity_id
_entity_poly.type
_entity_poly.pdbx_seq_one_letter_code
_entity_poly.pdbx_strand_id
1 'polypeptide(L)'
;MCGRYVMSKATSDLLSHFEAKEVEGSPPGPSWNVAPTQNVPIVAERLDEGTLDRRLLIAKWGLVPSWAKDTKIGSKLINARSESILEKPAFRSAAVKRRAIVPAYPVQL
;
A
#
# COMPACT_ATOMS: atom_id res chain seq x y z
N MET A 1 5.25 -14.79 -6.16
CA MET A 1 5.77 -13.59 -5.49
C MET A 1 5.95 -12.51 -6.54
N CYS A 2 5.43 -11.30 -6.32
CA CYS A 2 5.52 -10.21 -7.29
C CYS A 2 6.64 -9.24 -6.88
N GLY A 3 7.45 -8.77 -7.83
CA GLY A 3 8.53 -7.81 -7.58
C GLY A 3 8.40 -6.51 -8.37
N ARG A 4 7.43 -6.41 -9.29
CA ARG A 4 7.18 -5.23 -10.14
C ARG A 4 5.71 -5.20 -10.54
N TYR A 5 5.12 -4.02 -10.65
CA TYR A 5 3.76 -3.87 -11.20
C TYR A 5 3.58 -2.55 -11.95
N VAL A 6 2.40 -2.37 -12.56
CA VAL A 6 2.02 -1.16 -13.31
C VAL A 6 0.97 -0.37 -12.53
N MET A 7 1.16 0.93 -12.47
CA MET A 7 0.19 1.90 -11.98
C MET A 7 0.02 2.99 -13.03
N SER A 8 -0.81 2.72 -14.03
CA SER A 8 -1.04 3.65 -15.16
C SER A 8 -2.11 4.72 -14.86
N LYS A 9 -2.96 4.50 -13.85
CA LYS A 9 -4.10 5.35 -13.53
C LYS A 9 -3.69 6.63 -12.79
N ALA A 10 -4.42 7.71 -13.04
CA ALA A 10 -4.26 8.95 -12.30
C ALA A 10 -4.87 8.82 -10.89
N THR A 11 -4.40 9.64 -9.96
CA THR A 11 -4.92 9.67 -8.58
C THR A 11 -6.43 9.91 -8.51
N SER A 12 -6.96 10.78 -9.38
CA SER A 12 -8.40 11.05 -9.49
C SER A 12 -9.22 9.81 -9.84
N ASP A 13 -8.68 8.94 -10.70
CA ASP A 13 -9.34 7.69 -11.09
C ASP A 13 -9.42 6.75 -9.89
N LEU A 14 -8.36 6.69 -9.08
CA LEU A 14 -8.32 5.88 -7.86
C LEU A 14 -9.32 6.40 -6.82
N LEU A 15 -9.39 7.72 -6.60
CA LEU A 15 -10.36 8.32 -5.68
C LEU A 15 -11.79 7.97 -6.09
N SER A 16 -12.09 8.09 -7.38
CA SER A 16 -13.41 7.81 -7.93
C SER A 16 -13.76 6.31 -7.85
N HIS A 17 -12.83 5.44 -8.25
CA HIS A 17 -13.04 4.00 -8.27
C HIS A 17 -13.23 3.38 -6.88
N PHE A 18 -12.51 3.89 -5.88
CA PHE A 18 -12.57 3.37 -4.52
C PHE A 18 -13.50 4.16 -3.60
N GLU A 19 -14.16 5.21 -4.11
CA GLU A 19 -14.97 6.15 -3.32
C GLU A 19 -14.17 6.71 -2.13
N ALA A 20 -12.89 7.01 -2.35
CA ALA A 20 -11.99 7.50 -1.32
C ALA A 20 -12.06 9.03 -1.22
N LYS A 21 -12.08 9.55 0.02
CA LYS A 21 -12.31 10.98 0.28
C LYS A 21 -11.09 11.86 -0.01
N GLU A 22 -9.90 11.40 0.36
CA GLU A 22 -8.70 12.23 0.37
C GLU A 22 -7.44 11.45 -0.04
N VAL A 23 -6.41 12.21 -0.41
CA VAL A 23 -5.05 11.73 -0.65
C VAL A 23 -4.16 12.22 0.48
N GLU A 24 -3.66 11.31 1.31
CA GLU A 24 -2.64 11.64 2.32
C GLU A 24 -1.23 11.39 1.74
N GLY A 25 -0.48 12.48 1.55
CA GLY A 25 0.88 12.46 0.99
C GLY A 25 0.94 12.96 -0.46
N SER A 26 2.12 12.82 -1.09
CA SER A 26 2.33 13.25 -2.48
C SER A 26 2.30 12.04 -3.42
N PRO A 27 1.22 11.86 -4.21
CA PRO A 27 1.11 10.70 -5.10
C PRO A 27 2.18 10.75 -6.18
N PRO A 28 2.85 9.62 -6.49
CA PRO A 28 3.68 9.54 -7.67
C PRO A 28 2.81 9.67 -8.93
N GLY A 29 3.40 10.12 -10.03
CA GLY A 29 2.77 10.03 -11.33
C GLY A 29 2.62 8.57 -11.80
N PRO A 30 1.92 8.33 -12.93
CA PRO A 30 1.82 7.02 -13.52
C PRO A 30 3.18 6.36 -13.74
N SER A 31 3.25 5.05 -13.51
CA SER A 31 4.46 4.25 -13.69
C SER A 31 4.15 2.90 -14.30
N TRP A 32 4.88 2.58 -15.37
CA TRP A 32 4.86 1.27 -16.04
C TRP A 32 5.87 0.29 -15.47
N ASN A 33 6.54 0.71 -14.40
CA ASN A 33 7.59 -0.04 -13.73
C ASN A 33 7.68 0.39 -12.26
N VAL A 34 6.64 0.10 -11.48
CA VAL A 34 6.71 0.28 -10.04
C VAL A 34 7.61 -0.82 -9.47
N ALA A 35 8.64 -0.40 -8.74
CA ALA A 35 9.65 -1.25 -8.12
C ALA A 35 9.58 -1.18 -6.59
N PRO A 36 10.14 -2.17 -5.87
CA PRO A 36 10.15 -2.15 -4.42
C PRO A 36 10.83 -0.91 -3.86
N THR A 37 10.46 -0.53 -2.63
CA THR A 37 10.92 0.67 -1.90
C THR A 37 10.47 2.03 -2.46
N GLN A 38 9.82 2.05 -3.62
CA GLN A 38 9.16 3.26 -4.14
C GLN A 38 7.90 3.58 -3.33
N ASN A 39 7.53 4.86 -3.35
CA ASN A 39 6.23 5.31 -2.84
C ASN A 39 5.13 4.93 -3.83
N VAL A 40 4.03 4.42 -3.32
CA VAL A 40 2.89 3.92 -4.10
C VAL A 40 1.57 4.31 -3.44
N PRO A 41 0.50 4.52 -4.22
CA PRO A 41 -0.83 4.68 -3.64
C PRO A 41 -1.29 3.36 -3.02
N ILE A 42 -1.90 3.45 -1.85
CA ILE A 42 -2.65 2.37 -1.22
C ILE A 42 -4.03 2.89 -0.82
N VAL A 43 -5.03 2.03 -0.81
CA VAL A 43 -6.36 2.34 -0.29
C VAL A 43 -6.51 1.66 1.06
N ALA A 44 -6.83 2.42 2.09
CA ALA A 44 -7.06 1.87 3.42
C ALA A 44 -8.29 2.52 4.05
N GLU A 45 -8.97 1.73 4.87
CA GLU A 45 -10.02 2.26 5.73
C GLU A 45 -9.40 2.91 6.97
N ARG A 46 -10.00 4.02 7.39
CA ARG A 46 -9.66 4.79 8.58
C ARG A 46 -10.93 5.07 9.35
N LEU A 47 -10.87 4.82 10.65
CA LEU A 47 -11.91 5.25 11.57
C LEU A 47 -11.61 6.71 11.92
N ASP A 48 -12.54 7.60 11.56
CA ASP A 48 -12.46 9.02 11.85
C ASP A 48 -13.80 9.49 12.41
N GLU A 49 -13.78 10.09 13.59
CA GLU A 49 -14.99 10.54 14.32
C GLU A 49 -16.13 9.49 14.39
N GLY A 50 -15.78 8.21 14.49
CA GLY A 50 -16.75 7.11 14.56
C GLY A 50 -17.30 6.64 13.21
N THR A 51 -16.89 7.25 12.11
CA THR A 51 -17.21 6.83 10.74
C THR A 51 -16.02 6.11 10.11
N LEU A 52 -16.29 5.00 9.42
CA LEU A 52 -15.27 4.27 8.67
C LEU A 52 -15.23 4.81 7.24
N ASP A 53 -14.15 5.49 6.88
CA ASP A 53 -13.96 6.07 5.55
C ASP A 53 -12.77 5.45 4.83
N ARG A 54 -12.88 5.32 3.50
CA ARG A 54 -11.75 4.95 2.64
C ARG A 54 -10.92 6.17 2.32
N ARG A 55 -9.61 6.02 2.46
CA ARG A 55 -8.62 7.03 2.10
C ARG A 55 -7.59 6.47 1.14
N LEU A 56 -7.12 7.31 0.23
CA LEU A 56 -5.94 7.03 -0.56
C LEU A 56 -4.73 7.55 0.21
N LEU A 57 -3.77 6.68 0.50
CA LEU A 57 -2.56 7.02 1.24
C LEU A 57 -1.35 6.73 0.38
N ILE A 58 -0.28 7.52 0.53
CA ILE A 58 0.99 7.23 -0.12
C ILE A 58 1.91 6.50 0.87
N ALA A 59 2.31 5.29 0.49
CA ALA A 59 3.12 4.42 1.32
C ALA A 59 4.33 3.86 0.56
N LYS A 60 5.40 3.55 1.28
CA LYS A 60 6.56 2.85 0.70
C LYS A 60 6.22 1.36 0.49
N TRP A 61 6.49 0.83 -0.71
CA TRP A 61 6.37 -0.61 -0.96
C TRP A 61 7.51 -1.39 -0.28
N GLY A 62 7.28 -1.76 0.96
CA GLY A 62 8.22 -2.49 1.81
C GLY A 62 7.92 -2.22 3.27
N LEU A 63 7.39 -3.22 3.99
CA LEU A 63 6.92 -3.03 5.35
C LEU A 63 8.09 -2.79 6.31
N VAL A 64 8.03 -1.70 7.09
CA VAL A 64 8.96 -1.46 8.20
C VAL A 64 8.25 -1.83 9.51
N PRO A 65 8.66 -2.90 10.20
CA PRO A 65 8.11 -3.24 11.51
C PRO A 65 8.41 -2.14 12.53
N SER A 66 7.49 -1.91 13.49
CA SER A 66 7.63 -0.82 14.47
C SER A 66 8.83 -0.95 15.41
N TRP A 67 9.38 -2.17 15.56
CA TRP A 67 10.57 -2.44 16.37
C TRP A 67 11.88 -2.28 15.58
N ALA A 68 11.82 -2.09 14.27
CA ALA A 68 13.00 -1.99 13.43
C ALA A 68 13.71 -0.65 13.68
N LYS A 69 15.02 -0.71 13.92
CA LYS A 69 15.87 0.49 14.08
C LYS A 69 16.29 1.11 12.73
N ASP A 70 16.23 0.33 11.65
CA ASP A 70 16.61 0.75 10.31
C ASP A 70 15.48 0.44 9.32
N THR A 71 15.07 1.45 8.54
CA THR A 71 14.04 1.34 7.51
C THR A 71 14.46 0.47 6.33
N LYS A 72 15.76 0.21 6.13
CA LYS A 72 16.28 -0.65 5.05
C LYS A 72 15.73 -2.08 5.10
N ILE A 73 15.31 -2.56 6.26
CA ILE A 73 14.65 -3.88 6.38
C ILE A 73 13.41 -4.00 5.48
N GLY A 74 12.74 -2.88 5.19
CA GLY A 74 11.56 -2.85 4.33
C GLY A 74 11.81 -3.40 2.94
N SER A 75 13.03 -3.29 2.41
CA SER A 75 13.40 -3.86 1.09
C SER A 75 13.29 -5.39 1.05
N LYS A 76 13.38 -6.06 2.21
CA LYS A 76 13.23 -7.52 2.37
C LYS A 76 11.78 -7.93 2.67
N LEU A 77 10.90 -6.97 2.97
CA LEU A 77 9.54 -7.20 3.46
C LEU A 77 8.49 -6.63 2.48
N ILE A 78 8.70 -6.92 1.19
CA ILE A 78 7.89 -6.40 0.07
C ILE A 78 6.69 -7.30 -0.25
N ASN A 79 6.69 -8.54 0.23
CA ASN A 79 5.62 -9.52 0.09
C ASN A 79 5.46 -10.27 1.42
N ALA A 80 4.23 -10.68 1.73
CA ALA A 80 3.94 -11.58 2.83
C ALA A 80 3.19 -12.82 2.29
N ARG A 81 3.61 -14.00 2.72
CA ARG A 81 2.93 -15.27 2.39
C ARG A 81 1.66 -15.40 3.22
N SER A 82 0.51 -15.63 2.59
CA SER A 82 -0.78 -15.71 3.27
C SER A 82 -0.80 -16.82 4.31
N GLU A 83 -0.10 -17.92 4.07
CA GLU A 83 -0.03 -19.11 4.92
C GLU A 83 0.60 -18.82 6.29
N SER A 84 1.45 -17.79 6.41
CA SER A 84 2.21 -17.51 7.65
C SER A 84 2.12 -16.05 8.12
N ILE A 85 1.28 -15.23 7.47
CA ILE A 85 1.24 -13.79 7.72
C ILE A 85 0.86 -13.44 9.17
N LEU A 86 0.05 -14.28 9.82
CA LEU A 86 -0.39 -14.10 11.21
C LEU A 86 0.63 -14.59 12.24
N GLU A 87 1.60 -15.39 11.83
CA GLU A 87 2.63 -15.96 12.72
C GLU A 87 3.89 -15.08 12.74
N LYS A 88 4.27 -14.53 11.58
CA LYS A 88 5.53 -13.79 11.43
C LYS A 88 5.50 -12.45 12.17
N PRO A 89 6.44 -12.17 13.11
CA PRO A 89 6.46 -10.93 13.89
C PRO A 89 6.50 -9.64 13.05
N ALA A 90 7.08 -9.69 11.85
CA ALA A 90 7.13 -8.56 10.94
C ALA A 90 5.73 -8.15 10.43
N PHE A 91 4.81 -9.11 10.25
CA PHE A 91 3.53 -8.89 9.56
C PHE A 91 2.31 -9.00 10.47
N ARG A 92 2.33 -9.87 11.50
CA ARG A 92 1.14 -10.27 12.27
C ARG A 92 0.27 -9.10 12.75
N SER A 93 0.90 -8.06 13.31
CA SER A 93 0.17 -6.89 13.82
C SER A 93 -0.42 -6.04 12.69
N ALA A 94 0.28 -5.93 11.56
CA ALA A 94 -0.19 -5.18 10.40
C ALA A 94 -1.35 -5.92 9.70
N ALA A 95 -1.27 -7.24 9.58
CA ALA A 95 -2.31 -8.05 8.96
C ALA A 95 -3.67 -7.90 9.66
N VAL A 96 -3.67 -7.75 10.99
CA VAL A 96 -4.90 -7.58 11.77
C VAL A 96 -5.40 -6.13 11.73
N LYS A 97 -4.50 -5.15 11.92
CA LYS A 97 -4.89 -3.76 12.23
C LYS A 97 -4.72 -2.77 11.08
N ARG A 98 -3.93 -3.10 10.06
CA ARG A 98 -3.45 -2.15 9.03
C ARG A 98 -3.55 -2.76 7.63
N ARG A 99 -4.72 -3.32 7.32
CA ARG A 99 -5.02 -3.83 5.98
C ARG A 99 -5.13 -2.66 5.00
N ALA A 100 -4.66 -2.89 3.78
CA ALA A 100 -4.77 -1.94 2.69
C ALA A 100 -4.82 -2.71 1.37
N ILE A 101 -5.40 -2.08 0.36
CA ILE A 101 -5.36 -2.53 -1.03
C ILE A 101 -4.20 -1.79 -1.70
N VAL A 102 -3.37 -2.52 -2.44
CA VAL A 102 -2.38 -1.95 -3.36
C VAL A 102 -3.01 -2.04 -4.75
N PRO A 103 -3.50 -0.92 -5.32
CA PRO A 103 -4.04 -0.95 -6.67
C PRO A 103 -2.93 -1.35 -7.65
N ALA A 104 -3.28 -2.06 -8.72
CA ALA A 104 -2.38 -2.39 -9.82
C ALA A 104 -3.19 -2.34 -11.12
N TYR A 105 -2.95 -1.32 -11.94
CA TYR A 105 -3.70 -1.10 -13.18
C TYR A 105 -2.74 -1.19 -14.36
N PRO A 106 -2.87 -2.20 -15.24
CA PRO A 106 -2.13 -2.23 -16.49
C PRO A 106 -2.61 -1.10 -17.42
N VAL A 107 -1.94 -0.94 -18.56
CA VAL A 107 -2.46 -0.07 -19.63
C VAL A 107 -3.74 -0.71 -20.18
N GLN A 108 -4.85 0.01 -20.14
CA GLN A 108 -6.02 -0.35 -20.96
C GLN A 108 -5.71 0.08 -22.39
N LEU A 109 -5.60 -0.88 -23.30
CA LEU A 109 -5.63 -0.65 -24.74
C LEU A 109 -7.06 -0.28 -25.18
#